data_AF-Q2HZE2-F1
#
_entry.id   AF-Q2HZE2-F1
#
_cell.length_a   1.000
_cell.length_b   1.000
_cell.length_c   1.000
_cell.angle_alpha   90.00
_cell.angle_beta   90.00
_cell.angle_gamma   90.00
#
_symmetry.space_group_name_H-M   'P 1'
#
loop_
_entity.id
_entity.type
_entity.pdbx_description
1 polymer ?
#
loop_
_entity_poly.entity_id
_entity_poly.type
_entity_poly.pdbx_seq_one_letter_code
_entity_poly.pdbx_strand_id
1 'polypeptide(L)' 'AIFDLGKSLAQFNLDDSEVALLQAVLLMSSDRSGLTSVDKIEKCQETYLLAFEHYINHRKHNIP' A
#
# COMPACT_ATOMS: atom_id res chain seq x y z
N ALA A 1 -16.64 7.49 7.38
CA ALA A 1 -15.18 7.26 7.32
C ALA A 1 -14.85 5.91 6.69
N ILE A 2 -14.93 4.77 7.40
CA ILE A 2 -14.57 3.45 6.84
C ILE A 2 -15.52 3.03 5.70
N PHE A 3 -16.82 3.29 5.84
CA PHE A 3 -17.80 3.00 4.79
C PHE A 3 -17.58 3.83 3.52
N ASP A 4 -17.16 5.09 3.65
CA ASP A 4 -16.88 5.96 2.51
C ASP A 4 -15.61 5.52 1.78
N LEU A 5 -14.58 5.11 2.54
CA LEU A 5 -13.38 4.47 1.99
C LEU A 5 -13.74 3.21 1.20
N GLY A 6 -14.57 2.32 1.77
CA GLY A 6 -15.02 1.11 1.08
C GLY A 6 -15.77 1.41 -0.23
N LYS A 7 -16.61 2.46 -0.26
CA LYS A 7 -17.28 2.90 -1.49
C LYS A 7 -16.30 3.39 -2.55
N SER A 8 -15.30 4.19 -2.16
CA SER A 8 -14.28 4.67 -3.10
C SER A 8 -13.43 3.53 -3.64
N LEU A 9 -13.00 2.60 -2.79
CA LEU A 9 -12.16 1.46 -3.18
C LEU A 9 -12.84 0.49 -4.13
N ALA A 10 -14.17 0.36 -4.07
CA ALA A 10 -14.92 -0.50 -4.98
C ALA A 10 -14.71 -0.15 -6.46
N GLN A 11 -14.45 1.13 -6.78
CA GLN A 11 -14.20 1.57 -8.16
C GLN A 11 -12.82 1.17 -8.68
N PHE A 12 -11.87 0.88 -7.79
CA PHE A 12 -10.49 0.53 -8.14
C PHE A 12 -10.32 -0.94 -8.54
N ASN A 13 -11.35 -1.79 -8.35
CA ASN A 13 -11.30 -3.23 -8.67
C ASN A 13 -10.01 -3.90 -8.18
N LEU A 14 -9.67 -3.63 -6.92
CA LEU A 14 -8.43 -4.13 -6.33
C LEU A 14 -8.39 -5.65 -6.34
N ASP A 15 -7.26 -6.21 -6.75
CA ASP A 15 -7.00 -7.63 -6.56
C ASP A 15 -6.30 -7.91 -5.22
N ASP A 16 -6.17 -9.20 -4.88
CA ASP A 16 -5.57 -9.62 -3.62
C ASP A 16 -4.11 -9.14 -3.46
N SER A 17 -3.38 -8.97 -4.56
CA SER A 17 -1.99 -8.50 -4.52
C SER A 17 -1.92 -7.01 -4.19
N GLU A 18 -2.81 -6.20 -4.76
CA GLU A 18 -2.91 -4.77 -4.47
C GLU A 18 -3.31 -4.53 -3.01
N VAL A 19 -4.25 -5.33 -2.49
CA VAL A 19 -4.63 -5.28 -1.08
C VAL A 19 -3.46 -5.71 -0.19
N ALA A 20 -2.75 -6.78 -0.52
CA ALA A 20 -1.60 -7.25 0.25
C ALA A 20 -0.46 -6.22 0.28
N LEU A 21 -0.19 -5.55 -0.85
CA LEU A 21 0.83 -4.50 -0.93
C LEU A 21 0.43 -3.25 -0.14
N LEU A 22 -0.84 -2.83 -0.21
CA LEU A 22 -1.40 -1.77 0.65
C LEU A 22 -1.21 -2.11 2.14
N GLN A 23 -1.54 -3.33 2.53
CA GLN A 23 -1.39 -3.79 3.91
C GLN A 23 0.09 -3.80 4.34
N ALA A 24 1.00 -4.25 3.48
CA ALA A 24 2.45 -4.25 3.76
C ALA A 24 2.99 -2.83 3.95
N VAL A 25 2.57 -1.87 3.12
CA VAL A 25 2.95 -0.45 3.25
C VAL A 25 2.46 0.13 4.57
N LEU A 26 1.21 -0.16 4.97
CA LEU A 26 0.64 0.30 6.25
C LEU A 26 1.31 -0.36 7.46
N LEU A 27 1.71 -1.63 7.34
CA LEU A 27 2.43 -2.37 8.37
C LEU A 27 3.83 -1.80 8.60
N MET A 28 4.54 -1.41 7.53
CA MET A 28 5.91 -0.88 7.58
C MET A 28 5.97 0.64 7.86
N SER A 29 4.98 1.19 8.55
CA SER A 29 4.95 2.62 8.89
C SER A 29 5.92 2.95 10.03
N SER A 30 6.87 3.86 9.80
CA SER A 30 7.92 4.24 10.78
C SER A 30 7.47 5.32 11.78
N ASP A 31 6.28 5.89 11.61
CA ASP A 31 5.65 6.92 12.45
C ASP A 31 5.19 6.42 13.83
N ARG A 32 5.52 5.19 14.21
CA ARG A 32 5.16 4.58 15.50
C ARG A 32 6.22 4.88 16.56
N SER A 33 5.80 5.38 17.72
CA SER A 33 6.71 5.57 18.86
C SER A 33 7.29 4.25 19.37
N GLY A 34 8.58 4.22 19.72
CA GLY A 34 9.23 3.06 20.33
C GLY A 34 9.89 2.10 19.35
N LEU A 35 9.91 2.43 18.06
CA LEU A 35 10.67 1.67 17.06
C LEU A 35 12.17 1.89 17.23
N THR A 36 12.93 0.80 17.22
CA THR A 36 14.39 0.81 17.36
C THR A 36 15.13 0.78 16.03
N SER A 37 14.47 0.33 14.96
CA SER A 37 15.05 0.10 13.63
C SER A 37 14.33 0.91 12.55
N VAL A 38 14.10 2.20 12.80
CA VAL A 38 13.38 3.13 11.91
C VAL A 38 13.91 3.08 10.48
N ASP A 39 15.22 3.24 10.28
CA ASP A 39 15.84 3.23 8.94
C ASP A 39 15.58 1.92 8.16
N LYS A 40 15.55 0.78 8.86
CA LYS A 40 15.27 -0.52 8.23
C LYS A 40 13.81 -0.65 7.83
N ILE A 41 12.91 -0.13 8.67
CA ILE A 41 11.47 -0.13 8.42
C ILE A 41 11.16 0.76 7.22
N GLU A 42 11.74 1.97 7.17
CA GLU A 42 11.57 2.90 6.05
C GLU A 42 12.08 2.31 4.74
N LYS A 43 13.30 1.74 4.73
CA LYS A 43 13.83 1.08 3.53
C LYS A 43 12.97 -0.10 3.07
N CYS A 44 12.39 -0.85 4.01
CA CYS A 44 11.47 -1.93 3.69
C CYS A 44 10.16 -1.39 3.10
N GLN A 45 9.61 -0.32 3.67
CA GLN A 45 8.43 0.35 3.18
C GLN A 45 8.63 0.90 1.76
N GLU A 46 9.76 1.56 1.49
CA GLU A 46 10.14 2.04 0.16
C GLU A 46 10.19 0.90 -0.86
N THR A 47 10.70 -0.28 -0.46
CA THR A 47 10.74 -1.46 -1.32
C THR A 47 9.33 -1.93 -1.69
N TYR A 48 8.41 -1.97 -0.73
CA TYR A 48 7.01 -2.32 -0.99
C TYR A 48 6.29 -1.26 -1.84
N LEU A 49 6.56 0.02 -1.60
CA LEU A 49 6.01 1.12 -2.40
C LEU A 49 6.44 1.02 -3.86
N LEU A 50 7.72 0.79 -4.12
CA LEU A 50 8.23 0.63 -5.48
C LEU A 50 7.66 -0.61 -6.16
N ALA A 51 7.58 -1.74 -5.45
CA ALA A 51 6.95 -2.95 -5.96
C ALA A 51 5.47 -2.72 -6.29
N PHE A 52 4.77 -1.95 -5.45
CA PHE A 52 3.37 -1.62 -5.65
C PHE A 52 3.15 -0.70 -6.84
N GLU A 53 3.99 0.33 -7.00
CA GLU A 53 3.98 1.18 -8.20
C GLU A 53 4.17 0.37 -9.48
N HIS A 54 5.16 -0.53 -9.51
CA HIS A 54 5.37 -1.41 -10.66
C HIS A 54 4.19 -2.35 -10.91
N TYR A 55 3.56 -2.86 -9.86
CA TYR A 55 2.40 -3.73 -9.99
C TYR A 55 1.19 -3.00 -10.57
N ILE A 56 0.89 -1.78 -10.08
CA ILE A 56 -0.19 -0.95 -10.61
C ILE A 56 0.06 -0.62 -12.09
N ASN A 57 1.29 -0.27 -12.44
CA ASN A 57 1.69 -0.03 -13.84
C ASN A 57 1.51 -1.27 -14.73
N HIS A 58 1.79 -2.47 -14.19
CA HIS A 58 1.56 -3.74 -14.89
C HIS A 58 0.07 -4.04 -15.10
N ARG A 59 -0.77 -3.78 -14.07
CA ARG A 59 -2.22 -3.99 -14.10
C ARG A 59 -2.94 -3.12 -15.13
N LYS A 60 -2.34 -1.97 -15.50
CA LYS A 60 -2.90 -1.01 -16.48
C LYS A 60 -4.36 -0.69 -16.18
N HIS A 61 -4.62 -0.28 -14.93
CA HIS A 61 -5.95 0.13 -14.51
C HIS A 61 -6.53 1.14 -15.49
N ASN A 62 -7.71 0.82 -16.02
CA ASN A 62 -8.44 1.72 -16.88
C ASN A 62 -9.35 2.57 -15.99
N ILE A 63 -8.71 3.48 -15.24
CA ILE A 63 -9.42 4.40 -14.35
C ILE A 63 -10.12 5.42 -15.26
N PRO A 64 -11.45 5.55 -15.20
CA PRO A 64 -12.19 6.52 -16.02
C PRO A 64 -11.83 7.97 -15.70
#